data_AF-A0A2U2BC49-F1
#
_entry.id   AF-A0A2U2BC49-F1
#
_cell.length_a   1.000
_cell.length_b   1.000
_cell.length_c   1.000
_cell.angle_alpha   90.00
_cell.angle_beta   90.00
_cell.angle_gamma   90.00
#
_symmetry.space_group_name_H-M   'P 1'
#
loop_
_entity.id
_entity.type
_entity.pdbx_description
1 polymer ?
#
loop_
_entity_poly.entity_id
_entity_poly.type
_entity_poly.pdbx_seq_one_letter_code
_entity_poly.pdbx_strand_id
1 'polypeptide(L)'
;MRNIILVLMLLGTFVSMAKDKPNIILLMAGDLGWGDVGFNGNPIIKTPNLDKMAQEGIQFNRFYVASAVCSPTRASVLTGRDPFRMGVFCANTGILRPEEITLPELLKVEGYVSGHFGKWHLGTLTHTQKDANRARPGNLRDYCPPAMHGYDEAFVIYWF
;
A
#
# COMPACT_ATOMS: atom_id res chain seq x y z
N MET A 1 -57.80 7.78 -27.48
CA MET A 1 -56.56 7.02 -27.19
C MET A 1 -55.32 7.76 -27.71
N ARG A 2 -55.12 9.04 -27.34
CA ARG A 2 -54.05 9.90 -27.90
C ARG A 2 -53.23 10.61 -26.81
N ASN A 3 -53.32 10.14 -25.56
CA ASN A 3 -52.69 10.80 -24.40
C ASN A 3 -51.81 9.85 -23.57
N ILE A 4 -51.64 8.59 -23.97
CA ILE A 4 -50.86 7.59 -23.19
C ILE A 4 -49.40 7.51 -23.69
N ILE A 5 -49.12 7.89 -24.95
CA ILE A 5 -47.78 7.78 -25.53
C ILE A 5 -46.81 8.86 -25.01
N LEU A 6 -47.31 9.97 -24.47
CA LEU A 6 -46.49 11.07 -23.95
C LEU A 6 -45.95 10.85 -22.53
N VAL A 7 -46.44 9.84 -21.79
CA VAL A 7 -45.98 9.55 -20.41
C VAL A 7 -44.76 8.63 -20.40
N LEU A 8 -44.48 7.93 -21.51
CA LEU A 8 -43.36 6.98 -21.62
C LEU A 8 -42.00 7.62 -21.96
N MET A 9 -41.95 8.91 -22.31
CA MET A 9 -40.69 9.64 -22.55
C MET A 9 -40.09 10.29 -21.30
N LEU A 10 -40.74 10.16 -20.13
CA LEU A 10 -40.28 10.74 -18.87
C LEU A 10 -39.74 9.71 -17.86
N LEU A 11 -39.46 8.47 -18.27
CA LEU A 11 -38.48 7.66 -17.55
C LEU A 11 -37.09 8.21 -17.90
N GLY A 12 -36.76 9.32 -17.23
CA GLY A 12 -35.44 9.92 -17.28
C GLY A 12 -34.42 8.82 -17.04
N THR A 13 -33.60 8.57 -18.06
CA THR A 13 -32.35 7.84 -17.93
C THR A 13 -31.49 8.64 -16.95
N PHE A 14 -31.59 8.31 -15.66
CA PHE A 14 -30.50 8.54 -14.73
C PHE A 14 -29.36 7.63 -15.20
N VAL A 15 -28.63 8.09 -16.21
CA VAL A 15 -27.28 7.62 -16.44
C VAL A 15 -26.52 8.08 -15.22
N SER A 16 -26.39 7.19 -14.24
CA SER A 16 -25.39 7.34 -13.19
C SER A 16 -24.08 7.53 -13.93
N MET A 17 -23.53 8.74 -13.96
CA MET A 17 -22.11 8.92 -14.24
C MET A 17 -21.43 8.12 -13.14
N ALA A 18 -21.04 6.89 -13.45
CA ALA A 18 -20.12 6.15 -12.63
C ALA A 18 -18.93 7.10 -12.46
N LYS A 19 -18.75 7.60 -11.24
CA LYS A 19 -17.62 8.47 -10.95
C LYS A 19 -16.38 7.62 -11.25
N ASP A 20 -15.62 8.03 -12.26
CA ASP A 20 -14.42 7.29 -12.65
C ASP A 20 -13.55 7.09 -11.41
N LYS A 21 -13.27 5.82 -11.11
CA LYS A 21 -12.46 5.44 -9.96
C LYS A 21 -11.02 5.93 -10.22
N PRO A 22 -10.43 6.74 -9.33
CA PRO A 22 -9.06 7.22 -9.55
C PRO A 22 -8.08 6.07 -9.41
N ASN A 23 -6.97 6.11 -10.16
CA ASN A 23 -5.83 5.25 -9.89
C ASN A 23 -5.13 5.70 -8.60
N ILE A 24 -4.79 4.77 -7.73
CA ILE A 24 -4.13 5.04 -6.45
C ILE A 24 -2.69 4.53 -6.53
N ILE A 25 -1.71 5.41 -6.34
CA ILE A 25 -0.29 5.05 -6.27
C ILE A 25 0.22 5.37 -4.87
N LEU A 26 0.51 4.32 -4.10
CA LEU A 26 1.16 4.45 -2.79
C LEU A 26 2.67 4.33 -2.96
N LEU A 27 3.37 5.47 -2.93
CA LEU A 27 4.83 5.52 -3.02
C LEU A 27 5.45 5.61 -1.61
N MET A 28 6.24 4.60 -1.23
CA MET A 28 6.93 4.56 0.06
C MET A 28 8.45 4.46 -0.13
N ALA A 29 9.17 5.52 0.24
CA ALA A 29 10.63 5.48 0.33
C ALA A 29 11.07 4.72 1.59
N GLY A 30 12.13 3.92 1.48
CA GLY A 30 12.78 3.29 2.63
C GLY A 30 13.82 4.23 3.23
N ASP A 31 13.78 4.40 4.55
CA ASP A 31 14.78 5.13 5.34
C ASP A 31 15.07 6.58 4.87
N LEU A 32 14.09 7.23 4.22
CA LEU A 32 14.17 8.64 3.84
C LEU A 32 13.93 9.53 5.06
N GLY A 33 14.93 10.33 5.43
CA GLY A 33 14.84 11.29 6.51
C GLY A 33 13.97 12.49 6.14
N TRP A 34 13.35 13.11 7.15
CA TRP A 34 12.54 14.33 6.97
C TRP A 34 13.32 15.44 6.26
N GLY A 35 14.59 15.63 6.60
CA GLY A 35 15.44 16.67 6.04
C GLY A 35 16.13 16.32 4.72
N ASP A 36 15.87 15.16 4.11
CA ASP A 36 16.62 14.71 2.92
C ASP A 36 16.09 15.28 1.59
N VAL A 37 14.92 15.90 1.61
CA VAL A 37 14.19 16.36 0.42
C VAL A 37 14.23 17.88 0.28
N GLY A 38 14.27 18.36 -0.96
CA GLY A 38 14.30 19.79 -1.29
C GLY A 38 13.08 20.55 -0.76
N PHE A 39 11.89 19.96 -0.85
CA PHE A 39 10.66 20.54 -0.31
C PHE A 39 10.62 20.68 1.23
N ASN A 40 11.56 20.04 1.95
CA ASN A 40 11.78 20.25 3.39
C ASN A 40 13.05 21.07 3.69
N GLY A 41 13.61 21.74 2.68
CA GLY A 41 14.69 22.71 2.83
C GLY A 41 16.11 22.14 2.67
N ASN A 42 16.28 20.91 2.17
CA ASN A 42 17.61 20.39 1.90
C ASN A 42 18.29 21.17 0.76
N PRO A 43 19.45 21.82 0.99
CA PRO A 43 20.11 22.62 -0.05
C PRO A 43 21.06 21.82 -0.95
N ILE A 44 21.32 20.55 -0.64
CA ILE A 44 22.34 19.71 -1.29
C ILE A 44 21.70 18.63 -2.17
N ILE A 45 20.75 17.87 -1.62
CA ILE A 45 20.09 16.76 -2.30
C ILE A 45 19.03 17.32 -3.26
N LYS A 46 19.11 16.92 -4.53
CA LYS A 46 18.21 17.39 -5.59
C LYS A 46 17.06 16.40 -5.76
N THR A 47 15.84 16.81 -5.40
CA THR A 47 14.63 15.98 -5.53
C THR A 47 13.56 16.63 -6.42
N PRO A 48 13.89 17.13 -7.64
CA PRO A 48 13.02 18.03 -8.39
C PRO A 48 11.62 17.45 -8.70
N ASN A 49 11.50 16.14 -8.90
CA ASN A 49 10.21 15.50 -9.12
C ASN A 49 9.35 15.45 -7.85
N LEU A 50 9.96 15.18 -6.69
CA LEU A 50 9.24 15.19 -5.40
C LEU A 50 8.89 16.63 -4.99
N ASP A 51 9.77 17.59 -5.28
CA ASP A 51 9.55 19.00 -5.01
C ASP A 51 8.36 19.52 -5.84
N LYS A 52 8.29 19.14 -7.13
CA LYS A 52 7.15 19.42 -7.99
C LYS A 52 5.86 18.77 -7.46
N MET A 53 5.90 17.50 -7.05
CA MET A 53 4.74 16.83 -6.45
C MET A 53 4.25 17.54 -5.17
N ALA A 54 5.16 18.04 -4.33
CA ALA A 54 4.82 18.78 -3.12
C ALA A 54 4.16 20.14 -3.44
N GLN A 55 4.60 20.82 -4.51
CA GLN A 55 4.02 22.09 -4.97
C GLN A 55 2.62 21.92 -5.58
N GLU A 56 2.37 20.80 -6.27
CA GLU A 56 1.09 20.50 -6.94
C GLU A 56 0.07 19.82 -6.02
N GLY A 57 0.46 19.46 -4.79
CA GLY A 57 -0.32 18.62 -3.87
C GLY A 57 -0.49 19.21 -2.48
N ILE A 58 -0.79 18.31 -1.53
CA ILE A 58 -0.89 18.62 -0.10
C ILE A 58 0.33 18.04 0.62
N GLN A 59 1.01 18.88 1.38
CA GLN A 59 2.13 18.48 2.23
C GLN A 59 1.68 18.39 3.69
N PHE A 60 1.99 17.27 4.34
CA PHE A 60 1.81 17.12 5.78
C PHE A 60 3.13 17.43 6.49
N ASN A 61 3.16 18.48 7.31
CA ASN A 61 4.33 18.86 8.11
C ASN A 61 4.45 18.08 9.43
N ARG A 62 3.45 17.24 9.75
CA ARG A 62 3.38 16.40 10.95
C ARG A 62 2.76 15.04 10.63
N PHE A 63 3.45 14.28 9.79
CA PHE A 63 3.08 12.90 9.43
C PHE A 63 3.99 11.91 10.15
N TYR A 64 3.41 11.03 10.97
CA TYR A 64 4.15 10.08 11.79
C TYR A 64 3.86 8.63 11.38
N VAL A 65 4.90 7.82 11.36
CA VAL A 65 4.81 6.37 11.22
C VAL A 65 4.52 5.72 12.56
N ALA A 66 3.86 4.56 12.55
CA ALA A 66 3.54 3.83 13.78
C ALA A 66 4.78 3.20 14.46
N SER A 67 5.91 3.10 13.76
CA SER A 67 7.17 2.60 14.31
C SER A 67 8.38 3.18 13.60
N ALA A 68 9.52 3.25 14.29
CA ALA A 68 10.78 3.73 13.71
C ALA A 68 11.52 2.67 12.87
N VAL A 69 10.93 1.48 12.65
CA VAL A 69 11.56 0.40 11.86
C VAL A 69 10.63 -0.16 10.78
N CYS A 70 11.25 -0.76 9.77
CA CYS A 70 10.65 -1.14 8.49
C CYS A 70 9.40 -2.05 8.55
N SER A 71 9.49 -3.25 9.14
CA SER A 71 8.37 -4.21 9.17
C SER A 71 7.09 -3.67 9.83
N PRO A 72 7.11 -3.18 11.09
CA PRO A 72 5.92 -2.60 11.72
C PRO A 72 5.32 -1.43 10.94
N THR A 73 6.15 -0.55 10.37
CA THR A 73 5.64 0.58 9.58
C THR A 73 4.92 0.12 8.31
N ARG A 74 5.49 -0.85 7.59
CA ARG A 74 4.84 -1.42 6.40
C ARG A 74 3.52 -2.11 6.74
N ALA A 75 3.50 -2.89 7.83
CA ALA A 75 2.28 -3.55 8.29
C ALA A 75 1.20 -2.51 8.63
N SER A 76 1.59 -1.46 9.37
CA SER A 76 0.65 -0.41 9.82
C SER A 76 0.09 0.39 8.65
N VAL A 77 0.89 0.65 7.61
CA VAL A 77 0.42 1.33 6.40
C VAL A 77 -0.58 0.48 5.62
N LEU A 78 -0.38 -0.84 5.56
CA LEU A 78 -1.29 -1.73 4.83
C LEU A 78 -2.61 -1.96 5.58
N THR A 79 -2.60 -1.96 6.92
CA THR A 79 -3.79 -2.35 7.71
C THR A 79 -4.45 -1.19 8.44
N GLY A 80 -3.77 -0.05 8.56
CA GLY A 80 -4.19 1.06 9.42
C GLY A 80 -4.14 0.74 10.92
N ARG A 81 -3.39 -0.29 11.34
CA ARG A 81 -3.39 -0.79 12.72
C ARG A 81 -2.05 -0.63 13.41
N ASP A 82 -2.11 -0.54 14.74
CA ASP A 82 -0.94 -0.45 15.60
C ASP A 82 -0.11 -1.75 15.57
N PRO A 83 1.24 -1.66 15.56
CA PRO A 83 2.15 -2.80 15.57
C PRO A 83 1.83 -3.87 16.63
N PHE A 84 1.40 -3.46 17.83
CA PHE A 84 1.08 -4.38 18.90
C PHE A 84 -0.21 -5.16 18.64
N ARG A 85 -1.17 -4.56 17.94
CA ARG A 85 -2.41 -5.25 17.56
C ARG A 85 -2.16 -6.30 16.51
N MET A 86 -1.24 -6.06 15.57
CA MET A 86 -0.91 -6.98 14.47
C MET A 86 0.13 -8.04 14.83
N GLY A 87 0.88 -7.85 15.92
CA GLY A 87 1.96 -8.77 16.32
C GLY A 87 3.25 -8.61 15.53
N VAL A 88 3.43 -7.49 14.81
CA VAL A 88 4.65 -7.16 14.06
C VAL A 88 5.42 -6.10 14.84
N PHE A 89 6.16 -6.50 15.87
CA PHE A 89 6.72 -5.55 16.85
C PHE A 89 8.02 -4.89 16.41
N CYS A 90 8.87 -5.58 15.64
CA CYS A 90 10.15 -5.06 15.20
C CYS A 90 10.52 -5.56 13.79
N ALA A 91 11.61 -5.01 13.25
CA ALA A 91 12.13 -5.47 11.97
C ALA A 91 12.53 -6.95 12.04
N ASN A 92 12.34 -7.67 10.95
CA ASN A 92 12.74 -9.07 10.79
C ASN A 92 12.05 -10.08 11.73
N THR A 93 11.03 -9.70 12.51
CA THR A 93 10.27 -10.64 13.34
C THR A 93 8.85 -10.86 12.83
N GLY A 94 8.40 -12.12 12.86
CA GLY A 94 7.04 -12.51 12.48
C GLY A 94 6.66 -12.23 11.02
N ILE A 95 5.36 -12.34 10.78
CA ILE A 95 4.69 -12.12 9.49
C ILE A 95 3.52 -11.15 9.65
N LEU A 96 3.04 -10.57 8.55
CA LEU A 96 1.69 -10.02 8.53
C LEU A 96 0.71 -11.19 8.65
N ARG A 97 -0.09 -11.18 9.71
CA ARG A 97 -0.96 -12.33 10.00
C ARG A 97 -2.09 -12.44 8.97
N PRO A 98 -2.51 -13.65 8.59
CA PRO A 98 -3.57 -13.84 7.58
C PRO A 98 -4.92 -13.22 7.95
N GLU A 99 -5.19 -12.97 9.23
CA GLU A 99 -6.45 -12.38 9.69
C GLU A 99 -6.48 -10.85 9.61
N GLU A 100 -5.35 -10.21 9.29
CA GLU A 100 -5.29 -8.77 9.10
C GLU A 100 -5.86 -8.39 7.73
N ILE A 101 -6.78 -7.43 7.71
CA ILE A 101 -7.35 -6.90 6.47
C ILE A 101 -6.45 -5.78 5.97
N THR A 102 -6.02 -5.89 4.72
CA THR A 102 -5.09 -4.97 4.08
C THR A 102 -5.76 -4.04 3.06
N LEU A 103 -5.09 -2.94 2.75
CA LEU A 103 -5.54 -1.95 1.78
C LEU A 103 -5.84 -2.55 0.40
N PRO A 104 -5.01 -3.44 -0.18
CA PRO A 104 -5.34 -4.13 -1.44
C PRO A 104 -6.61 -4.97 -1.33
N GLU A 105 -6.82 -5.70 -0.23
CA GLU A 105 -8.04 -6.51 -0.04
C GLU A 105 -9.29 -5.63 0.02
N LEU A 106 -9.23 -4.50 0.72
CA LEU A 106 -10.32 -3.52 0.75
C LEU A 106 -10.60 -2.91 -0.62
N LEU A 107 -9.56 -2.50 -1.34
CA LEU A 107 -9.71 -1.91 -2.67
C LEU A 107 -10.21 -2.94 -3.71
N LYS A 108 -9.85 -4.21 -3.55
CA LYS A 108 -10.33 -5.30 -4.41
C LYS A 108 -11.83 -5.52 -4.30
N VAL A 109 -12.43 -5.38 -3.11
CA VAL A 109 -13.90 -5.38 -2.93
C VAL A 109 -14.54 -4.25 -3.74
N GLU A 110 -13.86 -3.11 -3.83
CA GLU A 110 -14.26 -1.97 -4.67
C GLU A 110 -13.87 -2.13 -6.15
N GLY A 111 -13.44 -3.31 -6.60
CA GLY A 111 -13.15 -3.61 -8.00
C GLY A 111 -11.85 -3.02 -8.53
N TYR A 112 -10.92 -2.64 -7.66
CA TYR A 112 -9.56 -2.28 -8.07
C TYR A 112 -8.72 -3.53 -8.37
N VAL A 113 -7.77 -3.37 -9.30
CA VAL A 113 -6.66 -4.31 -9.50
C VAL A 113 -5.41 -3.71 -8.84
N SER A 114 -4.65 -4.55 -8.15
CA SER A 114 -3.55 -4.12 -7.28
C SER A 114 -2.23 -4.79 -7.64
N GLY A 115 -1.15 -4.01 -7.60
CA GLY A 115 0.21 -4.47 -7.85
C GLY A 115 1.18 -3.99 -6.78
N HIS A 116 2.08 -4.86 -6.30
CA HIS A 116 3.17 -4.50 -5.39
C HIS A 116 4.51 -4.46 -6.12
N PHE A 117 5.27 -3.38 -5.98
CA PHE A 117 6.59 -3.23 -6.58
C PHE A 117 7.62 -2.82 -5.51
N GLY A 118 8.69 -3.59 -5.37
CA GLY A 118 9.80 -3.29 -4.47
C GLY A 118 9.79 -4.12 -3.18
N LYS A 119 10.02 -3.48 -2.03
CA LYS A 119 10.29 -4.18 -0.76
C LYS A 119 9.00 -4.61 -0.05
N TRP A 120 8.92 -5.88 0.36
CA TRP A 120 7.79 -6.41 1.16
C TRP A 120 8.06 -6.33 2.67
N HIS A 121 9.02 -7.11 3.16
CA HIS A 121 9.48 -7.12 4.55
C HIS A 121 8.43 -7.43 5.63
N LEU A 122 7.37 -8.16 5.27
CA LEU A 122 6.32 -8.65 6.18
C LEU A 122 6.25 -10.18 6.24
N GLY A 123 7.33 -10.82 5.88
CA GLY A 123 7.47 -12.27 5.78
C GLY A 123 8.47 -12.59 4.69
N THR A 124 8.53 -13.85 4.33
CA THR A 124 9.41 -14.43 3.32
C THR A 124 8.59 -14.82 2.10
N LEU A 125 9.22 -14.89 0.93
CA LEU A 125 8.55 -15.24 -0.34
C LEU A 125 8.86 -16.67 -0.81
N THR A 126 9.64 -17.43 -0.04
CA THR A 126 10.17 -18.73 -0.44
C THR A 126 10.31 -19.64 0.75
N HIS A 127 10.13 -20.94 0.51
CA HIS A 127 10.34 -21.99 1.50
C HIS A 127 11.75 -22.61 1.43
N THR A 128 12.47 -22.34 0.33
CA THR A 128 13.63 -23.13 -0.07
C THR A 128 14.94 -22.35 -0.08
N GLN A 129 14.88 -21.01 -0.07
CA GLN A 129 16.06 -20.16 -0.11
C GLN A 129 16.22 -19.39 1.19
N LYS A 130 17.46 -18.99 1.49
CA LYS A 130 17.75 -18.05 2.57
C LYS A 130 17.28 -16.66 2.15
N ASP A 131 16.56 -15.99 3.04
CA ASP A 131 16.06 -14.63 2.86
C ASP A 131 16.52 -13.81 4.07
N ALA A 132 17.65 -13.10 3.88
CA ALA A 132 18.33 -12.31 4.89
C ALA A 132 18.43 -13.06 6.24
N ASN A 133 17.91 -12.44 7.30
CA ASN A 133 17.88 -13.00 8.66
C ASN A 133 16.57 -13.74 8.99
N ARG A 134 15.62 -13.85 8.03
CA ARG A 134 14.28 -14.42 8.25
C ARG A 134 14.11 -15.83 7.70
N ALA A 135 14.35 -16.06 6.40
CA ALA A 135 14.17 -17.40 5.85
C ALA A 135 15.43 -18.24 5.99
N ARG A 136 15.20 -19.51 6.32
CA ARG A 136 16.14 -20.61 6.16
C ARG A 136 15.38 -21.73 5.43
N PRO A 137 16.07 -22.57 4.63
CA PRO A 137 15.41 -23.70 3.97
C PRO A 137 14.61 -24.53 4.97
N GLY A 138 13.33 -24.79 4.67
CA GLY A 138 12.42 -25.56 5.53
C GLY A 138 11.67 -24.75 6.60
N ASN A 139 11.95 -23.45 6.78
CA ASN A 139 11.15 -22.59 7.67
C ASN A 139 9.87 -22.13 6.95
N LEU A 140 8.75 -22.81 7.22
CA LEU A 140 7.44 -22.45 6.68
C LEU A 140 6.73 -21.35 7.48
N ARG A 141 7.14 -21.11 8.73
CA ARG A 141 6.44 -20.22 9.66
C ARG A 141 6.42 -18.77 9.18
N ASP A 142 7.49 -18.36 8.51
CA ASP A 142 7.67 -16.97 8.10
C ASP A 142 7.25 -16.74 6.64
N TYR A 143 6.63 -17.70 5.97
CA TYR A 143 6.14 -17.54 4.59
C TYR A 143 4.89 -16.66 4.56
N CYS A 144 5.00 -15.51 3.90
CA CYS A 144 3.93 -14.53 3.79
C CYS A 144 4.30 -13.57 2.64
N PRO A 145 4.08 -13.96 1.38
CA PRO A 145 4.24 -13.09 0.20
C PRO A 145 3.05 -12.14 0.01
N PRO A 146 3.19 -11.04 -0.77
CA PRO A 146 2.10 -10.09 -1.01
C PRO A 146 0.82 -10.72 -1.59
N ALA A 147 0.94 -11.79 -2.39
CA ALA A 147 -0.20 -12.47 -2.99
C ALA A 147 -1.18 -13.09 -1.96
N MET A 148 -0.72 -13.33 -0.72
CA MET A 148 -1.59 -13.77 0.38
C MET A 148 -2.40 -12.62 1.00
N HIS A 149 -2.14 -11.37 0.59
CA HIS A 149 -2.70 -10.15 1.16
C HIS A 149 -3.30 -9.24 0.08
N GLY A 150 -4.09 -9.83 -0.81
CA GLY A 150 -4.93 -9.14 -1.78
C GLY A 150 -4.25 -8.63 -3.06
N TYR A 151 -2.92 -8.59 -3.13
CA TYR A 151 -2.22 -8.17 -4.34
C TYR A 151 -2.44 -9.16 -5.49
N ASP A 152 -2.85 -8.64 -6.65
CA ASP A 152 -3.04 -9.44 -7.87
C ASP A 152 -1.71 -9.75 -8.55
N GLU A 153 -0.79 -8.79 -8.55
CA GLU A 153 0.56 -8.93 -9.09
C GLU A 153 1.61 -8.41 -8.11
N ALA A 154 2.80 -9.02 -8.12
CA ALA A 154 3.88 -8.56 -7.25
C ALA A 154 5.27 -8.78 -7.88
N PHE A 155 6.03 -7.71 -8.01
CA PHE A 155 7.47 -7.73 -8.24
C PHE A 155 8.19 -7.34 -6.95
N VAL A 156 8.68 -8.34 -6.22
CA VAL A 156 9.29 -8.13 -4.90
C VAL A 156 10.80 -8.31 -4.97
N ILE A 157 11.53 -7.38 -4.38
CA ILE A 157 12.98 -7.49 -4.21
C ILE A 157 13.33 -7.82 -2.76
N TYR A 158 14.33 -8.68 -2.60
CA TYR A 158 15.01 -8.93 -1.33
C TYR A 158 16.07 -7.85 -1.08
N TRP A 159 16.24 -7.46 0.18
CA TRP A 159 17.42 -6.70 0.60
C TRP A 159 18.36 -7.67 1.31
N PHE A 160 19.62 -7.68 0.86
CA PHE A 160 20.71 -8.53 1.35
C PHE A 160 21.05 -8.26 2.82
#